data_AF-A0A5B7GBJ2-F1
#
_entry.id   AF-A0A5B7GBJ2-F1
#
_cell.length_a   1.000
_cell.length_b   1.000
_cell.length_c   1.000
_cell.angle_alpha   90.00
_cell.angle_beta   90.00
_cell.angle_gamma   90.00
#
_symmetry.space_group_name_H-M   'P 1'
#
loop_
_entity.id
_entity.type
_entity.pdbx_description
1 polymer ?
#
loop_
_entity_poly.entity_id
_entity_poly.type
_entity_poly.pdbx_seq_one_letter_code
_entity_poly.pdbx_strand_id
1 'polypeptide(L)' 'MAIALNCRLADHSRNNGWAFINNWDLFYGKDTLYARDGVHLSRQGVRVLAGTLEGELNALRRFFSVDRRNLVRYVREAI' A
#
# COMPACT_ATOMS: atom_id res chain seq x y z
N MET A 1 5.20 20.13 6.87
CA MET A 1 4.94 19.22 8.02
C MET A 1 4.45 17.84 7.58
N ALA A 2 3.43 17.75 6.73
CA ALA A 2 2.87 16.46 6.31
C ALA A 2 3.84 15.55 5.51
N ILE A 3 4.70 16.09 4.66
CA ILE A 3 5.72 15.29 3.95
C ILE A 3 6.73 14.64 4.90
N ALA A 4 7.16 15.35 5.94
CA ALA A 4 8.08 14.83 6.94
C ALA A 4 7.44 13.70 7.76
N LEU A 5 6.14 13.80 8.05
CA LEU A 5 5.38 12.71 8.68
C LEU A 5 5.32 11.47 7.77
N ASN A 6 5.05 11.66 6.47
CA ASN A 6 5.02 10.57 5.50
C ASN A 6 6.37 9.84 5.42
N CYS A 7 7.49 10.58 5.35
CA CYS A 7 8.83 10.01 5.38
C CYS A 7 9.11 9.23 6.68
N ARG A 8 8.76 9.79 7.84
CA ARG A 8 8.95 9.13 9.13
C ARG A 8 8.13 7.84 9.25
N LEU A 9 6.90 7.82 8.72
CA LEU A 9 6.07 6.61 8.68
C LEU A 9 6.67 5.56 7.75
N ALA A 10 7.16 5.95 6.57
CA ALA A 10 7.82 5.04 5.65
C ALA A 10 9.06 4.37 6.27
N ASP A 11 9.91 5.16 6.94
CA ASP A 11 11.09 4.63 7.64
C ASP A 11 10.72 3.73 8.81
N HIS A 12 9.70 4.12 9.59
CA HIS A 12 9.21 3.30 10.69
C HIS A 12 8.65 1.96 10.21
N SER A 13 7.84 1.96 9.15
CA SER A 13 7.32 0.74 8.54
C SER A 13 8.45 -0.17 8.05
N ARG A 14 9.45 0.38 7.35
CA ARG A 14 10.62 -0.38 6.88
C ARG A 14 11.36 -1.06 8.04
N ASN A 15 11.61 -0.32 9.13
CA ASN A 15 12.33 -0.83 10.28
C ASN A 15 11.58 -1.93 11.05
N ASN A 16 10.26 -2.01 10.92
CA ASN A 16 9.41 -3.02 11.55
C ASN A 16 8.96 -4.14 10.59
N GLY A 17 9.43 -4.14 9.34
CA GLY A 17 9.00 -5.11 8.33
C GLY A 17 7.54 -4.96 7.90
N TRP A 18 6.97 -3.77 8.04
CA TRP A 18 5.59 -3.48 7.64
C TRP A 18 5.54 -3.02 6.19
N ALA A 19 4.55 -3.49 5.44
CA ALA A 19 4.22 -2.92 4.14
C ALA A 19 3.69 -1.48 4.33
N PHE A 20 4.30 -0.53 3.62
CA PHE A 20 3.88 0.88 3.64
C PHE A 20 3.32 1.27 2.28
N ILE A 21 2.06 1.73 2.28
CA ILE A 21 1.38 2.18 1.06
C ILE A 21 1.54 3.71 0.96
N ASN A 22 2.50 4.14 0.14
CA ASN A 22 2.76 5.56 -0.05
C ASN A 22 1.75 6.19 -1.02
N ASN A 23 0.72 6.81 -0.47
CA ASN A 23 -0.27 7.55 -1.26
C ASN A 23 0.13 9.01 -1.53
N TRP A 24 1.25 9.50 -0.97
CA TRP A 24 1.61 10.92 -1.08
C TRP A 24 1.69 11.41 -2.52
N ASP A 25 2.42 10.70 -3.38
CA ASP A 25 2.63 11.10 -4.77
C ASP A 25 1.36 11.01 -5.62
N LEU A 26 0.40 10.17 -5.22
CA LEU A 26 -0.90 10.07 -5.89
C LEU A 26 -1.81 11.27 -5.60
N PHE A 27 -1.72 11.86 -4.42
CA PHE A 27 -2.65 12.88 -3.96
C PHE A 27 -2.04 14.29 -3.90
N TYR A 28 -0.72 14.42 -3.81
CA TYR A 28 -0.06 15.71 -3.70
C TYR A 28 -0.34 16.61 -4.92
N GLY A 29 -0.89 17.80 -4.66
CA GLY A 29 -1.24 18.78 -5.69
C GLY A 29 -2.40 18.37 -6.60
N LYS A 30 -3.19 17.36 -6.23
CA LYS A 30 -4.34 16.88 -7.01
C LYS A 30 -5.65 17.37 -6.40
N ASP A 31 -5.93 18.66 -6.51
CA ASP A 31 -7.10 19.31 -5.91
C ASP A 31 -8.44 18.65 -6.29
N THR A 32 -8.53 18.04 -7.48
CA THR A 32 -9.73 17.32 -7.95
C THR A 32 -10.04 16.04 -7.14
N LEU A 33 -9.06 15.51 -6.42
CA LEU A 33 -9.22 14.34 -5.56
C LEU A 33 -9.71 14.69 -4.15
N TYR A 34 -9.83 15.97 -3.83
CA TYR A 34 -10.29 16.47 -2.54
C TYR A 34 -11.70 17.08 -2.63
N ALA A 35 -12.39 17.08 -1.50
CA ALA A 35 -13.60 17.86 -1.29
C ALA A 35 -13.25 19.36 -1.21
N ARG A 36 -14.27 20.21 -1.15
CA ARG A 36 -14.09 21.67 -1.13
C ARG A 36 -13.27 22.18 0.06
N ASP A 37 -13.18 21.41 1.12
CA ASP A 37 -12.38 21.74 2.30
C ASP A 37 -10.87 21.47 2.13
N GLY A 38 -10.46 20.82 1.04
CA GLY A 38 -9.06 20.47 0.78
C GLY A 38 -8.48 19.42 1.73
N VAL A 39 -9.31 18.77 2.56
CA VAL A 39 -8.89 17.79 3.56
C VAL A 39 -9.51 16.43 3.27
N HIS A 40 -10.84 16.39 3.12
CA HIS A 40 -11.54 15.15 2.84
C HIS A 40 -11.37 14.75 1.37
N LEU A 41 -11.41 13.45 1.08
CA LEU A 41 -11.37 12.98 -0.29
C LEU A 41 -12.72 13.21 -0.98
N SER A 42 -12.67 13.59 -2.26
CA SER A 42 -13.85 13.54 -3.13
C SER A 42 -14.24 12.09 -3.41
N ARG A 43 -15.41 11.85 -4.00
CA ARG A 43 -15.79 10.50 -4.48
C ARG A 43 -14.74 9.91 -5.43
N GLN A 44 -14.11 10.75 -6.25
CA GLN A 44 -13.03 10.33 -7.13
C GLN A 44 -11.76 9.99 -6.34
N GLY A 45 -11.38 10.82 -5.36
CA GLY A 45 -10.25 10.53 -4.46
C GLY A 45 -10.41 9.21 -3.72
N VAL A 46 -11.61 8.91 -3.21
CA VAL A 46 -11.91 7.62 -2.56
C VAL A 46 -11.71 6.44 -3.53
N ARG A 47 -12.14 6.55 -4.79
CA ARG A 47 -11.94 5.49 -5.79
C ARG A 47 -10.47 5.26 -6.10
N VAL A 48 -9.68 6.33 -6.21
CA VAL A 48 -8.23 6.25 -6.44
C VAL A 48 -7.56 5.55 -5.26
N LEU A 49 -7.89 5.96 -4.02
CA LEU A 49 -7.36 5.31 -2.82
C LEU A 49 -7.72 3.82 -2.76
N ALA A 50 -8.98 3.48 -3.00
CA ALA A 50 -9.45 2.09 -3.00
C ALA A 50 -8.70 1.24 -4.03
N GLY A 51 -8.49 1.76 -5.25
CA GLY A 51 -7.73 1.05 -6.29
C GLY A 51 -6.27 0.77 -5.89
N THR A 52 -5.60 1.73 -5.25
CA THR A 52 -4.25 1.52 -4.73
C THR A 52 -4.23 0.45 -3.64
N LEU A 53 -5.17 0.52 -2.69
CA LEU A 53 -5.29 -0.47 -1.60
C LEU A 53 -5.56 -1.87 -2.14
N GLU A 54 -6.48 -2.02 -3.10
CA GLU A 54 -6.77 -3.29 -3.76
C GLU A 54 -5.55 -3.85 -4.50
N GLY A 55 -4.78 -2.99 -5.18
CA GLY A 55 -3.54 -3.38 -5.87
C GLY A 55 -2.51 -3.97 -4.91
N GLU A 56 -2.24 -3.28 -3.80
CA GLU A 56 -1.29 -3.71 -2.78
C GLU A 56 -1.73 -4.99 -2.05
N LEU A 57 -3.01 -5.08 -1.68
CA LEU A 57 -3.57 -6.30 -1.08
C LEU A 57 -3.47 -7.49 -2.04
N ASN A 58 -3.69 -7.28 -3.34
CA ASN A 58 -3.52 -8.33 -4.35
C ASN A 58 -2.05 -8.75 -4.50
N ALA A 59 -1.10 -7.81 -4.43
CA ALA A 59 0.33 -8.10 -4.46
C ALA A 59 0.75 -8.95 -3.25
N LEU A 60 0.33 -8.56 -2.04
CA LEU A 60 0.55 -9.33 -0.82
C LEU A 60 -0.05 -10.73 -0.91
N ARG A 61 -1.30 -10.84 -1.39
CA ARG A 61 -1.96 -12.15 -1.59
C ARG A 61 -1.17 -13.05 -2.52
N ARG A 62 -0.63 -12.50 -3.62
CA ARG A 62 0.21 -13.25 -4.57
C ARG A 62 1.51 -13.70 -3.92
N PHE A 63 2.18 -12.83 -3.16
CA PHE A 63 3.41 -13.14 -2.44
C PHE A 63 3.21 -14.36 -1.51
N PHE A 64 2.25 -14.32 -0.60
CA PHE A 64 1.96 -15.43 0.31
C PHE A 64 1.51 -16.71 -0.42
N SER A 65 0.81 -16.57 -1.56
CA SER A 65 0.41 -17.73 -2.37
C SER A 65 1.59 -18.41 -3.07
N VAL A 66 2.63 -17.66 -3.43
CA VAL A 66 3.89 -18.19 -3.98
C VAL A 66 4.70 -18.87 -2.89
N ASP A 67 4.87 -18.23 -1.74
CA ASP A 67 5.63 -18.81 -0.61
C ASP A 67 5.06 -20.14 -0.15
N ARG A 68 3.73 -20.23 -0.01
CA ARG A 68 3.06 -21.49 0.32
C ARG A 68 3.35 -22.59 -0.70
N ARG A 69 3.35 -22.27 -2.00
CA ARG A 69 3.65 -23.26 -3.06
C ARG A 69 5.11 -23.70 -3.01
N ASN A 70 6.03 -22.77 -2.77
CA ASN A 70 7.45 -23.08 -2.64
C ASN A 70 7.72 -23.99 -1.43
N LEU A 71 7.06 -23.73 -0.30
CA LEU A 71 7.16 -24.57 0.89
C LEU A 71 6.64 -25.99 0.63
N VAL A 72 5.47 -26.12 0.00
CA VAL A 72 4.91 -27.44 -0.37
C VAL A 72 5.84 -28.20 -1.32
N ARG A 73 6.46 -27.49 -2.29
CA ARG A 73 7.43 -28.10 -3.20
C ARG A 73 8.67 -28.59 -2.46
N TYR A 74 9.26 -27.76 -1.59
CA TYR A 74 10.42 -28.12 -0.79
C TYR A 74 10.16 -29.36 0.08
N VAL A 75 9.01 -29.41 0.75
CA VAL A 75 8.63 -30.58 1.58
C VAL A 75 8.46 -31.85 0.72
N ARG A 76 7.88 -31.73 -0.49
CA ARG A 76 7.75 -32.88 -1.42
C ARG A 76 9.07 -33.37 -1.98
N GLU A 77 10.06 -32.50 -2.17
CA GLU A 77 11.38 -32.87 -2.68
C GLU A 77 12.29 -33.42 -1.58
N ALA A 78 11.95 -33.22 -0.31
CA ALA A 78 12.73 -33.66 0.85
C ALA A 78 12.31 -35.02 1.44
N ILE A 79 11.25 -35.65 0.90
CA ILE A 79 10.72 -36.98 1.30
C ILE A 79 10.82 -37.90 0.09
#